data_AF-A0A2T1GA27-F1
#
_entry.id   AF-A0A2T1GA27-F1
#
_cell.length_a   1.000
_cell.length_b   1.000
_cell.length_c   1.000
_cell.angle_alpha   90.00
_cell.angle_beta   90.00
_cell.angle_gamma   90.00
#
_symmetry.space_group_name_H-M   'P 1'
#
loop_
_entity.id
_entity.type
_entity.pdbx_description
1 polymer ?
#
loop_
_entity_poly.entity_id
_entity_poly.type
_entity_poly.pdbx_seq_one_letter_code
_entity_poly.pdbx_strand_id
1 'polypeptide(L)'
;MGKLAVIEIGEGDFEKGFPVTIRIGEHGRNLSCDAKGDLPGDPDILDLYRKWQESYNKFNQQPDNSNKSHQDDSKRGRLEPKNENPSNMASSDVNTKSDELKKSLNQWLNCPELGKVRELLKQELKKSEQISVIVRTDKNELYQLPWHLWDVFGHYTNADVVFCPRVNNSSVQEWKASTPSDKKIKVLVAIGEQDRKGSKIDINKDLEVLKKHLSDVEKFIVLVPIVTSNAQKLGSSLRDEKADIFYYAGHSSSAPDGNVAEIDRIKIRTLVPAFGEAVNNGLKLAIFNSCEGLGIANKLLTESHIPHVVVMREVIQDEVAHEFLKRFIQEFTGGKSVPLALRKASERLHDLEEIYPSASLLPVIFQHSTEVPSDWNKFPNKSWIKRYFGRICMGVAGLIILSATTIQVMALRNEATLDQIVKSNTVSIKGRNLGSGVIFAKKDNIYYVLTAKSLVNPKDKYKIVTIDKKETDAAITTTLNKKLSGIDLVILEFKSNEKYHIARLANYDTAKEGTTLFISGWSAIEGNKELSYQFSEGKIVSLPGELPNGYTLIYDSNTREGMIGSPLIDTQGCVIGIHGREETEVLRNLESAEIGRVKNGFNRGISIKKFLQKISDQQLEKDLGRIDKDCK
;
A
#
# COMPACT_ATOMS: atom_id res chain seq x y z
N MET A 1 -16.67 29.61 -12.31
CA MET A 1 -16.15 28.44 -13.06
C MET A 1 -14.67 28.69 -13.29
N GLY A 2 -13.81 27.69 -13.10
CA GLY A 2 -12.36 27.83 -13.23
C GLY A 2 -11.87 27.67 -14.68
N LYS A 3 -10.69 28.22 -14.97
CA LYS A 3 -9.97 28.06 -16.24
C LYS A 3 -9.06 26.83 -16.17
N LEU A 4 -8.93 26.16 -17.30
CA LEU A 4 -8.02 25.04 -17.50
C LEU A 4 -7.04 25.38 -18.61
N ALA A 5 -5.76 25.29 -18.34
CA ALA A 5 -4.69 25.38 -19.33
C ALA A 5 -3.96 24.04 -19.37
N VAL A 6 -3.94 23.38 -20.53
CA VAL A 6 -3.20 22.13 -20.74
C VAL A 6 -1.99 22.44 -21.61
N ILE A 7 -0.80 22.31 -21.04
CA ILE A 7 0.48 22.43 -21.72
C ILE A 7 0.95 21.02 -22.03
N GLU A 8 0.87 20.64 -23.29
CA GLU A 8 1.30 19.34 -23.77
C GLU A 8 2.71 19.42 -24.34
N ILE A 9 3.62 18.65 -23.74
CA ILE A 9 5.02 18.58 -24.12
C ILE A 9 5.22 17.30 -24.94
N GLY A 10 5.66 17.47 -26.19
CA GLY A 10 5.90 16.42 -27.16
C GLY A 10 7.14 15.58 -26.89
N GLU A 11 7.40 14.64 -27.81
CA GLU A 11 8.63 13.84 -27.75
C GLU A 11 9.86 14.74 -27.97
N GLY A 12 10.88 14.52 -27.16
CA GLY A 12 12.10 15.30 -27.12
C GLY A 12 13.02 14.87 -25.99
N ASP A 13 14.10 15.61 -25.82
CA ASP A 13 15.08 15.48 -24.74
C ASP A 13 15.72 16.85 -24.46
N PHE A 14 16.50 16.97 -23.40
CA PHE A 14 17.16 18.24 -23.04
C PHE A 14 18.32 18.61 -23.98
N GLU A 15 18.71 17.76 -24.93
CA GLU A 15 19.72 18.11 -25.94
C GLU A 15 19.08 18.79 -27.15
N LYS A 16 17.92 18.28 -27.60
CA LYS A 16 17.23 18.73 -28.82
C LYS A 16 16.08 19.70 -28.53
N GLY A 17 15.56 19.70 -27.31
CA GLY A 17 14.37 20.45 -26.93
C GLY A 17 13.08 19.64 -27.08
N PHE A 18 11.96 20.31 -26.81
CA PHE A 18 10.63 19.70 -26.79
C PHE A 18 9.61 20.57 -27.53
N PRO A 19 8.81 20.01 -28.45
CA PRO A 19 7.69 20.74 -29.02
C PRO A 19 6.58 20.89 -27.97
N VAL A 20 5.95 22.06 -27.91
CA VAL A 20 4.90 22.39 -26.93
C VAL A 20 3.62 22.82 -27.63
N THR A 21 2.50 22.29 -27.17
CA THR A 21 1.16 22.75 -27.56
C THR A 21 0.39 23.12 -26.30
N ILE A 22 -0.12 24.35 -26.23
CA ILE A 22 -1.03 24.76 -25.17
C ILE A 22 -2.47 24.74 -25.67
N ARG A 23 -3.39 24.33 -24.81
CA ARG A 23 -4.83 24.42 -25.02
C ARG A 23 -5.51 25.03 -23.80
N ILE A 24 -6.29 26.09 -23.97
CA ILE A 24 -6.98 26.79 -22.87
C ILE A 24 -8.49 26.71 -23.06
N GLY A 25 -9.22 26.53 -21.97
CA GLY A 25 -10.67 26.55 -21.94
C GLY A 25 -11.24 26.65 -20.54
N GLU A 26 -12.55 26.49 -20.44
CA GLU A 26 -13.24 26.34 -19.16
C GLU A 26 -13.34 24.87 -18.77
N HIS A 27 -13.33 24.60 -17.47
CA HIS A 27 -13.55 23.24 -16.96
C HIS A 27 -14.86 22.62 -17.48
N GLY A 28 -14.79 21.37 -17.96
CA GLY A 28 -15.94 20.62 -18.45
C GLY A 28 -16.46 21.07 -19.82
N ARG A 29 -15.73 21.95 -20.52
CA ARG A 29 -16.02 22.37 -21.91
C ARG A 29 -14.85 22.00 -22.82
N ASN A 30 -15.10 22.01 -24.13
CA ASN A 30 -14.06 21.84 -25.13
C ASN A 30 -13.02 22.96 -24.99
N LEU A 31 -11.74 22.57 -25.03
CA LEU A 31 -10.63 23.53 -25.10
C LEU A 31 -10.70 24.22 -26.46
N SER A 32 -10.83 25.55 -26.47
CA SER A 32 -11.19 26.31 -27.67
C SER A 32 -10.03 27.10 -28.25
N CYS A 33 -9.03 27.44 -27.44
CA CYS A 33 -7.90 28.25 -27.86
C CYS A 33 -6.61 27.42 -27.77
N ASP A 34 -5.83 27.37 -28.84
CA ASP A 34 -4.56 26.67 -28.87
C ASP A 34 -3.42 27.52 -29.43
N ALA A 35 -2.22 27.26 -28.95
CA ALA A 35 -0.99 27.79 -29.51
C ALA A 35 0.09 26.73 -29.49
N LYS A 36 1.04 26.83 -30.43
CA LYS A 36 2.21 25.97 -30.52
C LYS A 36 3.47 26.80 -30.32
N GLY A 37 4.48 26.17 -29.76
CA GLY A 37 5.82 26.70 -29.59
C GLY A 37 6.79 25.55 -29.31
N ASP A 38 8.03 25.88 -29.01
CA ASP A 38 9.07 24.91 -28.75
C ASP A 38 9.90 25.34 -27.54
N LEU A 39 10.26 24.40 -26.69
CA LEU A 39 11.27 24.58 -25.66
C LEU A 39 12.62 24.15 -26.26
N PRO A 40 13.66 25.00 -26.26
CA PRO A 40 14.96 24.62 -26.79
C PRO A 40 15.63 23.54 -25.93
N GLY A 41 16.64 22.87 -26.48
CA GLY A 41 17.52 22.03 -25.65
C GLY A 41 18.27 22.87 -24.62
N ASP A 42 18.31 22.39 -23.37
CA ASP A 42 19.05 22.97 -22.26
C ASP A 42 19.50 21.85 -21.31
N PRO A 43 20.63 21.16 -21.59
CA PRO A 43 21.11 20.07 -20.73
C PRO A 43 21.59 20.58 -19.37
N ASP A 44 22.01 21.85 -19.28
CA ASP A 44 22.56 22.47 -18.07
C ASP A 44 21.52 22.57 -16.95
N ILE A 45 20.22 22.70 -17.29
CA ILE A 45 19.16 22.82 -16.28
C ILE A 45 19.06 21.57 -15.39
N LEU A 46 19.29 20.38 -15.94
CA LEU A 46 19.31 19.13 -15.17
C LEU A 46 20.54 19.05 -14.27
N ASP A 47 21.68 19.58 -14.72
CA ASP A 47 22.87 19.66 -13.90
C ASP A 47 22.72 20.68 -12.76
N LEU A 48 22.04 21.80 -12.99
CA LEU A 48 21.66 22.74 -11.92
C LEU A 48 20.71 22.08 -10.92
N TYR A 49 19.73 21.30 -11.40
CA TYR A 49 18.86 20.52 -10.53
C TYR A 49 19.66 19.54 -9.66
N ARG A 50 20.56 18.75 -10.26
CA ARG A 50 21.44 17.81 -9.53
C ARG A 50 22.32 18.52 -8.51
N LYS A 51 22.91 19.66 -8.86
CA LYS A 51 23.73 20.47 -7.94
C LYS A 51 22.91 20.96 -6.74
N TRP A 52 21.69 21.45 -6.98
CA TRP A 52 20.76 21.82 -5.91
C TRP A 52 20.41 20.60 -5.04
N GLN A 53 20.02 19.49 -5.66
CA GLN A 53 19.65 18.25 -4.98
C GLN A 53 20.79 17.72 -4.10
N GLU A 54 22.03 17.72 -4.59
CA GLU A 54 23.21 17.34 -3.81
C GLU A 54 23.44 18.26 -2.61
N SER A 55 23.30 19.58 -2.78
CA SER A 55 23.44 20.54 -1.69
C SER A 55 22.35 20.34 -0.64
N TYR A 56 21.11 20.18 -1.09
CA TYR A 56 19.95 19.89 -0.26
C TYR A 56 20.12 18.58 0.54
N ASN A 57 20.57 17.51 -0.13
CA ASN A 57 20.83 16.23 0.52
C ASN A 57 22.00 16.31 1.52
N LYS A 58 23.08 17.03 1.18
CA LYS A 58 24.18 17.28 2.13
C LYS A 58 23.70 18.04 3.36
N PHE A 59 22.89 19.09 3.18
CA PHE A 59 22.27 19.83 4.26
C PHE A 59 21.42 18.93 5.17
N ASN A 60 20.65 18.02 4.56
CA ASN A 60 19.81 17.05 5.24
C ASN A 60 20.58 15.93 5.96
N GLN A 61 21.79 15.60 5.49
CA GLN A 61 22.64 14.55 6.08
C GLN A 61 23.57 15.04 7.20
N GLN A 62 23.77 16.36 7.35
CA GLN A 62 24.60 16.92 8.42
C GLN A 62 24.04 16.49 9.79
N PRO A 63 24.79 15.70 10.58
CA PRO A 63 24.34 15.28 11.90
C PRO A 63 24.34 16.46 12.87
N ASP A 64 23.40 16.47 13.83
CA ASP A 64 23.58 17.17 15.11
C ASP A 64 24.98 16.81 15.63
N ASN A 65 25.79 17.81 16.01
CA ASN A 65 27.21 17.66 16.36
C ASN A 65 27.51 16.74 17.57
N SER A 66 26.54 15.97 18.06
CA SER A 66 26.63 15.17 19.28
C SER A 66 27.00 13.69 19.07
N ASN A 67 27.07 13.13 17.86
CA ASN A 67 27.52 11.74 17.68
C ASN A 67 28.22 11.45 16.33
N LYS A 68 29.56 11.51 16.34
CA LYS A 68 30.39 10.94 15.26
C LYS A 68 30.46 9.41 15.42
N SER A 69 29.63 8.67 14.69
CA SER A 69 29.97 7.28 14.33
C SER A 69 29.37 6.89 12.97
N HIS A 70 30.26 6.37 12.12
CA HIS A 70 30.09 5.62 10.87
C HIS A 70 29.07 6.09 9.81
N GLN A 71 29.65 6.55 8.70
CA GLN A 71 29.03 6.66 7.37
C GLN A 71 28.36 5.32 6.99
N ASP A 72 27.06 5.37 6.75
CA ASP A 72 26.25 4.28 6.20
C ASP A 72 25.19 4.93 5.30
N ASP A 73 25.21 4.60 4.00
CA ASP A 73 24.44 5.20 2.90
C ASP A 73 22.93 4.85 2.92
N SER A 74 22.40 4.48 4.08
CA SER A 74 21.09 3.84 4.25
C SER A 74 20.00 4.72 4.86
N LYS A 75 20.21 6.03 5.04
CA LYS A 75 19.18 6.98 5.52
C LYS A 75 18.13 7.29 4.45
N ARG A 76 17.22 6.36 4.17
CA ARG A 76 16.10 6.53 3.21
C ARG A 76 14.76 6.82 3.90
N GLY A 77 14.79 7.63 4.95
CA GLY A 77 13.64 7.93 5.81
C GLY A 77 13.44 9.40 6.06
N ARG A 78 12.25 9.75 6.59
CA ARG A 78 11.96 11.10 7.04
C ARG A 78 12.94 11.43 8.15
N LEU A 79 13.55 12.60 8.04
CA LEU A 79 14.67 12.99 8.88
C LEU A 79 14.18 13.65 10.17
N GLU A 80 14.85 13.37 11.29
CA GLU A 80 14.48 13.93 12.60
C GLU A 80 14.67 15.46 12.67
N PRO A 81 13.94 16.16 13.56
CA PRO A 81 14.09 17.60 13.75
C PRO A 81 15.53 17.97 14.12
N LYS A 82 16.05 19.06 13.56
CA LYS A 82 17.35 19.61 13.96
C LYS A 82 17.20 20.36 15.28
N ASN A 83 18.04 20.06 16.29
CA ASN A 83 17.97 20.73 17.59
C ASN A 83 18.80 22.03 17.67
N GLU A 84 19.58 22.35 16.63
CA GLU A 84 20.37 23.60 16.55
C GLU A 84 20.24 24.26 15.17
N ASN A 85 20.34 25.60 15.14
CA ASN A 85 20.37 26.36 13.89
C ASN A 85 21.52 25.85 13.01
N PRO A 86 21.23 25.31 11.80
CA PRO A 86 22.26 24.83 10.91
C PRO A 86 23.24 25.95 10.56
N SER A 87 24.50 25.61 10.28
CA SER A 87 25.49 26.62 9.91
C SER A 87 24.96 27.50 8.76
N ASN A 88 24.94 28.82 8.96
CA ASN A 88 24.41 29.80 7.98
C ASN A 88 24.98 29.59 6.56
N MET A 89 26.20 29.06 6.46
CA MET A 89 26.88 28.78 5.19
C MET A 89 26.28 27.61 4.42
N ALA A 90 25.80 26.55 5.09
CA ALA A 90 25.18 25.40 4.44
C ALA A 90 23.78 25.73 3.88
N SER A 91 22.95 26.44 4.66
CA SER A 91 21.65 26.93 4.16
C SER A 91 21.82 27.93 3.02
N SER A 92 22.85 28.78 3.07
CA SER A 92 23.17 29.73 1.99
C SER A 92 23.53 29.04 0.68
N ASP A 93 24.26 27.93 0.71
CA ASP A 93 24.61 27.16 -0.50
C ASP A 93 23.36 26.55 -1.16
N VAL A 94 22.46 25.96 -0.37
CA VAL A 94 21.19 25.41 -0.87
C VAL A 94 20.34 26.50 -1.53
N ASN A 95 20.20 27.65 -0.87
CA ASN A 95 19.43 28.78 -1.39
C ASN A 95 20.03 29.35 -2.66
N THR A 96 21.36 29.51 -2.72
CA THR A 96 22.05 30.01 -3.91
C THR A 96 21.78 29.10 -5.12
N LYS A 97 21.92 27.78 -4.93
CA LYS A 97 21.66 26.80 -6.00
C LYS A 97 20.19 26.72 -6.40
N SER A 98 19.28 26.89 -5.43
CA SER A 98 17.84 26.99 -5.69
C SER A 98 17.51 28.21 -6.55
N ASP A 99 18.12 29.37 -6.26
CA ASP A 99 17.93 30.59 -7.04
C ASP A 99 18.54 30.49 -8.44
N GLU A 100 19.70 29.85 -8.58
CA GLU A 100 20.31 29.55 -9.88
C GLU A 100 19.41 28.65 -10.73
N LEU A 101 18.88 27.57 -10.15
CA LEU A 101 17.91 26.68 -10.82
C LEU A 101 16.65 27.44 -11.22
N LYS A 102 16.08 28.24 -10.33
CA LYS A 102 14.89 29.06 -10.61
C LYS A 102 15.13 30.05 -11.76
N LYS A 103 16.31 30.67 -11.79
CA LYS A 103 16.72 31.62 -12.83
C LYS A 103 16.85 30.90 -14.18
N SER A 104 17.59 29.79 -14.23
CA SER A 104 17.74 28.98 -15.45
C SER A 104 16.40 28.46 -15.95
N LEU A 105 15.55 27.92 -15.06
CA LEU A 105 14.20 27.48 -15.40
C LEU A 105 13.38 28.59 -16.05
N ASN A 106 13.39 29.79 -15.47
CA ASN A 106 12.65 30.92 -16.04
C ASN A 106 13.28 31.45 -17.33
N GLN A 107 14.60 31.34 -17.52
CA GLN A 107 15.22 31.66 -18.80
C GLN A 107 14.77 30.69 -19.89
N TRP A 108 14.76 29.39 -19.57
CA TRP A 108 14.32 28.33 -20.47
C TRP A 108 12.84 28.43 -20.84
N LEU A 109 11.94 28.59 -19.84
CA LEU A 109 10.50 28.72 -20.06
C LEU A 109 10.09 30.06 -20.70
N ASN A 110 10.94 31.08 -20.66
CA ASN A 110 10.70 32.38 -21.30
C ASN A 110 11.41 32.53 -22.65
N CYS A 111 11.85 31.44 -23.27
CA CYS A 111 12.45 31.47 -24.60
C CYS A 111 11.51 32.14 -25.63
N PRO A 112 12.07 32.77 -26.68
CA PRO A 112 11.27 33.40 -27.74
C PRO A 112 10.31 32.43 -28.44
N GLU A 113 10.71 31.16 -28.59
CA GLU A 113 9.97 30.10 -29.27
C GLU A 113 8.67 29.73 -28.53
N LEU A 114 8.62 29.93 -27.21
CA LEU A 114 7.43 29.76 -26.38
C LEU A 114 6.59 31.06 -26.26
N GLY A 115 6.97 32.14 -26.95
CA GLY A 115 6.33 33.45 -26.84
C GLY A 115 4.82 33.42 -27.12
N LYS A 116 4.39 32.69 -28.16
CA LYS A 116 2.95 32.56 -28.50
C LYS A 116 2.13 31.90 -27.39
N VAL A 117 2.69 30.87 -26.75
CA VAL A 117 2.06 30.16 -25.62
C VAL A 117 1.89 31.12 -24.44
N ARG A 118 2.94 31.90 -24.13
CA ARG A 118 2.93 32.88 -23.04
C ARG A 118 1.93 34.01 -23.27
N GLU A 119 1.85 34.53 -24.49
CA GLU A 119 0.89 35.57 -24.81
C GLU A 119 -0.55 35.05 -24.73
N LEU A 120 -0.80 33.81 -25.18
CA LEU A 120 -2.12 33.20 -25.02
C LEU A 120 -2.51 33.02 -23.54
N LEU A 121 -1.58 32.56 -22.69
CA LEU A 121 -1.79 32.47 -21.25
C LEU A 121 -2.20 33.82 -20.65
N LYS A 122 -1.51 34.91 -21.01
CA LYS A 122 -1.82 36.26 -20.51
C LYS A 122 -3.15 36.80 -21.02
N GLN A 123 -3.54 36.46 -22.24
CA GLN A 123 -4.78 36.92 -22.85
C GLN A 123 -6.00 36.20 -22.26
N GLU A 124 -5.90 34.89 -22.03
CA GLU A 124 -7.04 34.05 -21.66
C GLU A 124 -7.28 33.89 -20.16
N LEU A 125 -6.24 34.09 -19.34
CA LEU A 125 -6.30 33.89 -17.89
C LEU A 125 -6.47 35.22 -17.16
N LYS A 126 -7.33 35.24 -16.12
CA LYS A 126 -7.50 36.41 -15.25
C LYS A 126 -7.03 36.14 -13.83
N LYS A 127 -6.47 37.16 -13.19
CA LYS A 127 -5.94 37.08 -11.80
C LYS A 127 -6.97 36.65 -10.76
N SER A 128 -8.25 36.94 -10.98
CA SER A 128 -9.34 36.60 -10.07
C SER A 128 -9.86 35.17 -10.22
N GLU A 129 -9.51 34.48 -11.30
CA GLU A 129 -10.04 33.16 -11.63
C GLU A 129 -9.23 32.07 -10.91
N GLN A 130 -9.89 30.95 -10.61
CA GLN A 130 -9.20 29.72 -10.27
C GLN A 130 -8.69 29.10 -11.57
N ILE A 131 -7.38 28.80 -11.62
CA ILE A 131 -6.71 28.34 -12.83
C ILE A 131 -6.00 27.04 -12.52
N SER A 132 -6.31 25.98 -13.25
CA SER A 132 -5.55 24.74 -13.19
C SER A 132 -4.70 24.59 -14.43
N VAL A 133 -3.39 24.48 -14.23
CA VAL A 133 -2.39 24.32 -15.29
C VAL A 133 -1.92 22.88 -15.27
N ILE A 134 -2.23 22.14 -16.32
CA ILE A 134 -1.82 20.74 -16.47
C ILE A 134 -0.61 20.70 -17.40
N VAL A 135 0.53 20.27 -16.88
CA VAL A 135 1.71 19.94 -17.69
C VAL A 135 1.62 18.46 -18.05
N ARG A 136 1.34 18.18 -19.33
CA ARG A 136 1.17 16.84 -19.86
C ARG A 136 2.42 16.36 -20.58
N THR A 137 3.07 15.32 -20.05
CA THR A 137 4.33 14.76 -20.59
C THR A 137 4.49 13.31 -20.13
N ASP A 138 5.36 12.54 -20.75
CA ASP A 138 5.80 11.21 -20.30
C ASP A 138 7.28 11.19 -19.84
N LYS A 139 7.94 12.35 -19.82
CA LYS A 139 9.36 12.49 -19.45
C LYS A 139 9.52 12.72 -17.95
N ASN A 140 10.20 11.79 -17.29
CA ASN A 140 10.39 11.83 -15.84
C ASN A 140 11.24 13.02 -15.39
N GLU A 141 12.22 13.41 -16.20
CA GLU A 141 13.13 14.53 -15.97
C GLU A 141 12.37 15.86 -15.90
N LEU A 142 11.27 16.01 -16.66
CA LEU A 142 10.44 17.22 -16.61
C LEU A 142 9.62 17.31 -15.31
N TYR A 143 9.31 16.18 -14.67
CA TYR A 143 8.65 16.17 -13.35
C TYR A 143 9.56 16.70 -12.24
N GLN A 144 10.89 16.59 -12.41
CA GLN A 144 11.89 17.09 -11.46
C GLN A 144 12.01 18.61 -11.45
N LEU A 145 11.55 19.31 -12.49
CA LEU A 145 11.61 20.78 -12.52
C LEU A 145 10.45 21.42 -11.74
N PRO A 146 10.68 22.51 -10.98
CA PRO A 146 9.65 23.17 -10.20
C PRO A 146 8.81 24.15 -11.05
N TRP A 147 7.98 23.61 -11.95
CA TRP A 147 7.17 24.40 -12.91
C TRP A 147 6.25 25.45 -12.27
N HIS A 148 5.88 25.29 -11.00
CA HIS A 148 5.13 26.28 -10.24
C HIS A 148 5.91 27.59 -9.98
N LEU A 149 7.23 27.60 -10.22
CA LEU A 149 8.09 28.79 -10.16
C LEU A 149 8.16 29.56 -11.47
N TRP A 150 7.43 29.13 -12.51
CA TRP A 150 7.36 29.89 -13.75
C TRP A 150 6.69 31.24 -13.47
N ASP A 151 7.43 32.31 -13.75
CA ASP A 151 7.07 33.70 -13.46
C ASP A 151 5.75 34.14 -14.09
N VAL A 152 5.34 33.54 -15.21
CA VAL A 152 4.03 33.78 -15.83
C VAL A 152 2.89 33.55 -14.83
N PHE A 153 3.04 32.60 -13.89
CA PHE A 153 2.04 32.31 -12.88
C PHE A 153 2.18 33.16 -11.61
N GLY A 154 3.25 33.94 -11.45
CA GLY A 154 3.56 34.70 -10.23
C GLY A 154 2.49 35.72 -9.82
N HIS A 155 1.66 36.18 -10.76
CA HIS A 155 0.56 37.11 -10.50
C HIS A 155 -0.83 36.45 -10.40
N TYR A 156 -0.90 35.13 -10.58
CA TYR A 156 -2.14 34.36 -10.52
C TYR A 156 -2.18 33.57 -9.21
N THR A 157 -2.64 34.23 -8.15
CA THR A 157 -2.61 33.67 -6.80
C THR A 157 -3.48 32.43 -6.60
N ASN A 158 -4.40 32.16 -7.51
CA ASN A 158 -5.24 30.96 -7.53
C ASN A 158 -4.91 30.03 -8.72
N ALA A 159 -3.70 30.15 -9.29
CA ALA A 159 -3.18 29.21 -10.25
C ALA A 159 -2.45 28.05 -9.56
N ASP A 160 -2.82 26.83 -9.93
CA ASP A 160 -2.12 25.61 -9.57
C ASP A 160 -1.45 24.97 -10.79
N VAL A 161 -0.34 24.27 -10.56
CA VAL A 161 0.38 23.51 -11.61
C VAL A 161 0.40 22.05 -11.19
N VAL A 162 -0.09 21.18 -12.08
CA VAL A 162 -0.18 19.73 -11.87
C VAL A 162 0.43 18.97 -13.03
N PHE A 163 1.00 17.80 -12.78
CA PHE A 163 1.50 16.93 -13.84
C PHE A 163 0.47 15.88 -14.25
N CYS A 164 0.41 15.60 -15.54
CA CYS A 164 -0.41 14.53 -16.11
C CYS A 164 0.44 13.68 -17.06
N PRO A 165 0.65 12.38 -16.78
CA PRO A 165 1.28 11.48 -17.73
C PRO A 165 0.50 11.40 -19.04
N ARG A 166 1.22 11.12 -20.14
CA ARG A 166 0.57 10.66 -21.38
C ARG A 166 0.21 9.18 -21.22
N VAL A 167 -1.08 8.87 -21.26
CA VAL A 167 -1.59 7.49 -21.18
C VAL A 167 -2.31 7.17 -22.48
N ASN A 168 -1.97 6.05 -23.11
CA ASN A 168 -2.39 5.69 -24.48
C ASN A 168 -3.83 5.15 -24.61
N ASN A 169 -4.63 5.09 -23.55
CA ASN A 169 -5.97 4.47 -23.62
C ASN A 169 -7.10 5.49 -23.46
N SER A 170 -7.90 5.57 -24.54
CA SER A 170 -9.12 6.36 -24.72
C SER A 170 -10.35 5.81 -23.99
N SER A 171 -10.17 4.90 -23.02
CA SER A 171 -11.25 4.27 -22.26
C SER A 171 -11.14 4.64 -20.78
N VAL A 172 -11.09 5.93 -20.48
CA VAL A 172 -11.48 6.40 -19.16
C VAL A 172 -12.99 6.49 -19.20
N GLN A 173 -13.67 5.59 -18.48
CA GLN A 173 -15.09 5.75 -18.17
C GLN A 173 -15.25 7.17 -17.64
N GLU A 174 -16.04 8.01 -18.33
CA GLU A 174 -16.40 9.34 -17.86
C GLU A 174 -16.69 9.25 -16.36
N TRP A 175 -15.94 10.01 -15.56
CA TRP A 175 -16.20 10.06 -14.13
C TRP A 175 -17.59 10.66 -13.95
N LYS A 176 -18.59 9.81 -13.78
CA LYS A 176 -19.91 10.24 -13.34
C LYS A 176 -19.71 10.77 -11.94
N ALA A 177 -19.69 12.10 -11.82
CA ALA A 177 -19.71 12.81 -10.56
C ALA A 177 -20.69 12.08 -9.64
N SER A 178 -20.16 11.44 -8.60
CA SER A 178 -20.99 10.71 -7.66
C SER A 178 -22.02 11.71 -7.14
N THR A 179 -23.30 11.40 -7.28
CA THR A 179 -24.36 12.22 -6.67
C THR A 179 -23.98 12.49 -5.21
N PRO A 180 -24.09 13.74 -4.71
CA PRO A 180 -23.80 14.07 -3.33
C PRO A 180 -24.49 13.05 -2.43
N SER A 181 -23.69 12.18 -1.83
CA SER A 181 -24.15 11.07 -1.01
C SER A 181 -24.05 11.50 0.45
N ASP A 182 -25.00 11.07 1.28
CA ASP A 182 -24.97 11.28 2.74
C ASP A 182 -23.82 10.52 3.43
N LYS A 183 -23.00 9.79 2.67
CA LYS A 183 -21.84 9.04 3.16
C LYS A 183 -20.75 10.00 3.63
N LYS A 184 -20.20 9.78 4.82
CA LYS A 184 -19.04 10.51 5.34
C LYS A 184 -17.75 10.01 4.67
N ILE A 185 -16.70 10.82 4.66
CA ILE A 185 -15.43 10.51 3.97
C ILE A 185 -14.70 9.38 4.69
N LYS A 186 -14.10 8.44 3.95
CA LYS A 186 -13.28 7.34 4.51
C LYS A 186 -11.82 7.55 4.20
N VAL A 187 -10.96 7.44 5.21
CA VAL A 187 -9.52 7.62 5.07
C VAL A 187 -8.80 6.35 5.51
N LEU A 188 -8.04 5.77 4.58
CA LEU A 188 -7.12 4.66 4.85
C LEU A 188 -5.73 5.23 5.07
N VAL A 189 -5.17 4.98 6.25
CA VAL A 189 -3.85 5.46 6.65
C VAL A 189 -2.89 4.29 6.75
N ALA A 190 -1.83 4.31 5.96
CA ALA A 190 -0.72 3.39 6.04
C ALA A 190 0.50 4.11 6.63
N ILE A 191 1.11 3.47 7.61
CA ILE A 191 2.28 3.98 8.34
C ILE A 191 3.49 3.15 7.90
N GLY A 192 4.73 3.64 8.00
CA GLY A 192 5.94 2.87 7.72
C GLY A 192 6.67 2.29 8.94
N GLU A 193 7.71 1.49 8.70
CA GLU A 193 8.51 0.85 9.78
C GLU A 193 9.34 1.91 10.52
N GLN A 194 9.41 1.83 11.87
CA GLN A 194 10.39 2.60 12.64
C GLN A 194 11.77 1.96 12.49
N ASP A 195 12.76 2.72 12.03
CA ASP A 195 14.09 2.18 11.79
C ASP A 195 14.75 1.70 13.09
N ARG A 196 15.49 0.59 13.03
CA ARG A 196 16.07 -0.09 14.23
C ARG A 196 17.07 0.77 15.02
N LYS A 197 17.48 1.92 14.47
CA LYS A 197 18.38 2.91 15.09
C LYS A 197 17.66 4.06 15.81
N GLY A 198 16.33 4.03 15.91
CA GLY A 198 15.56 4.97 16.73
C GLY A 198 15.14 6.27 16.04
N SER A 199 15.26 6.40 14.71
CA SER A 199 14.72 7.54 13.96
C SER A 199 13.20 7.58 14.11
N LYS A 200 12.74 8.48 14.96
CA LYS A 200 11.36 8.54 15.44
C LYS A 200 10.54 9.38 14.45
N ILE A 201 10.07 8.76 13.35
CA ILE A 201 9.00 9.38 12.55
C ILE A 201 7.81 9.60 13.50
N ASP A 202 7.47 10.87 13.79
CA ASP A 202 6.44 11.22 14.78
C ASP A 202 5.04 11.13 14.19
N ILE A 203 4.66 9.91 13.82
CA ILE A 203 3.39 9.59 13.16
C ILE A 203 2.18 10.03 13.99
N ASN A 204 2.32 10.17 15.31
CA ASN A 204 1.24 10.63 16.16
C ASN A 204 0.78 12.04 15.79
N LYS A 205 1.71 12.93 15.40
CA LYS A 205 1.36 14.28 14.93
C LYS A 205 0.59 14.25 13.62
N ASP A 206 1.00 13.42 12.66
CA ASP A 206 0.25 13.20 11.42
C ASP A 206 -1.19 12.73 11.72
N LEU A 207 -1.32 11.72 12.58
CA LEU A 207 -2.62 11.16 12.98
C LEU A 207 -3.48 12.20 13.71
N GLU A 208 -2.90 13.03 14.57
CA GLU A 208 -3.58 14.13 15.26
C GLU A 208 -4.08 15.18 14.28
N VAL A 209 -3.25 15.60 13.33
CA VAL A 209 -3.63 16.55 12.27
C VAL A 209 -4.81 16.02 11.45
N LEU A 210 -4.73 14.76 11.00
CA LEU A 210 -5.79 14.12 10.24
C LEU A 210 -7.10 14.03 11.05
N LYS A 211 -7.03 13.54 12.29
CA LYS A 211 -8.22 13.42 13.17
C LYS A 211 -8.83 14.77 13.52
N LYS A 212 -8.00 15.80 13.72
CA LYS A 212 -8.45 17.14 14.12
C LYS A 212 -9.14 17.88 12.98
N HIS A 213 -8.60 17.79 11.77
CA HIS A 213 -9.05 18.63 10.65
C HIS A 213 -10.03 17.92 9.71
N LEU A 214 -10.15 16.58 9.78
CA LEU A 214 -11.12 15.80 9.00
C LEU A 214 -12.35 15.43 9.87
N SER A 215 -13.09 16.43 10.33
CA SER A 215 -14.25 16.25 11.24
C SER A 215 -15.43 15.46 10.63
N ASP A 216 -15.50 15.37 9.30
CA ASP A 216 -16.59 14.70 8.55
C ASP A 216 -16.20 13.29 8.04
N VAL A 217 -15.36 12.57 8.79
CA VAL A 217 -14.87 11.23 8.41
C VAL A 217 -15.71 10.13 9.08
N GLU A 218 -16.14 9.14 8.29
CA GLU A 218 -16.93 7.97 8.76
C GLU A 218 -16.03 7.00 9.51
N LYS A 219 -14.86 6.74 8.92
CA LYS A 219 -13.96 5.67 9.33
C LYS A 219 -12.54 6.07 9.00
N PHE A 220 -11.69 5.98 10.02
CA PHE A 220 -10.26 6.11 9.93
C PHE A 220 -9.64 4.74 10.20
N ILE A 221 -8.78 4.26 9.31
CA ILE A 221 -8.18 2.94 9.43
C ILE A 221 -6.68 3.09 9.43
N VAL A 222 -6.06 2.72 10.55
CA VAL A 222 -4.61 2.70 10.68
C VAL A 222 -4.11 1.32 10.30
N LEU A 223 -3.31 1.27 9.24
CA LEU A 223 -2.48 0.14 8.88
C LEU A 223 -1.07 0.41 9.39
N VAL A 224 -0.67 -0.33 10.43
CA VAL A 224 0.73 -0.38 10.88
C VAL A 224 1.38 -1.63 10.26
N PRO A 225 2.41 -1.50 9.42
CA PRO A 225 3.14 -2.62 8.85
C PRO A 225 4.15 -3.12 9.88
N ILE A 226 3.99 -4.37 10.29
CA ILE A 226 4.94 -5.08 11.13
C ILE A 226 5.18 -6.42 10.45
N VAL A 227 6.38 -6.54 9.87
CA VAL A 227 7.14 -7.77 9.57
C VAL A 227 6.44 -8.82 8.68
N THR A 228 6.98 -8.91 7.45
CA THR A 228 6.96 -10.02 6.46
C THR A 228 5.72 -10.32 5.61
N SER A 229 4.60 -9.58 5.67
CA SER A 229 3.50 -9.70 4.67
C SER A 229 2.89 -8.37 4.18
N ASN A 230 3.66 -7.29 4.26
CA ASN A 230 3.15 -5.91 4.16
C ASN A 230 2.40 -5.59 2.85
N ALA A 231 2.84 -6.14 1.71
CA ALA A 231 2.22 -5.85 0.41
C ALA A 231 0.79 -6.41 0.29
N GLN A 232 0.55 -7.62 0.80
CA GLN A 232 -0.76 -8.27 0.72
C GLN A 232 -1.76 -7.62 1.66
N LYS A 233 -1.37 -7.36 2.91
CA LYS A 233 -2.24 -6.70 3.88
C LYS A 233 -2.63 -5.29 3.43
N LEU A 234 -1.66 -4.52 2.92
CA LEU A 234 -1.93 -3.21 2.35
C LEU A 234 -2.83 -3.33 1.10
N GLY A 235 -2.53 -4.27 0.21
CA GLY A 235 -3.35 -4.55 -0.98
C GLY A 235 -4.79 -4.95 -0.66
N SER A 236 -5.04 -5.84 0.30
CA SER A 236 -6.39 -6.21 0.73
C SER A 236 -7.11 -5.04 1.38
N SER A 237 -6.43 -4.26 2.23
CA SER A 237 -7.04 -3.08 2.86
C SER A 237 -7.43 -2.01 1.84
N LEU A 238 -6.61 -1.80 0.80
CA LEU A 238 -6.94 -0.92 -0.33
C LEU A 238 -8.22 -1.38 -1.04
N ARG A 239 -8.39 -2.70 -1.23
CA ARG A 239 -9.59 -3.28 -1.86
C ARG A 239 -10.84 -3.20 -0.99
N ASP A 240 -10.73 -3.61 0.27
CA ASP A 240 -11.88 -3.93 1.11
C ASP A 240 -12.50 -2.69 1.79
N GLU A 241 -11.66 -1.69 2.10
CA GLU A 241 -12.10 -0.57 2.95
C GLU A 241 -12.84 0.53 2.20
N LYS A 242 -12.77 0.52 0.85
CA LYS A 242 -13.47 1.46 -0.04
C LYS A 242 -13.26 2.92 0.41
N ALA A 243 -11.99 3.26 0.68
CA ALA A 243 -11.59 4.57 1.16
C ALA A 243 -11.63 5.61 0.03
N ASP A 244 -12.02 6.84 0.36
CA ASP A 244 -11.99 7.97 -0.56
C ASP A 244 -10.60 8.60 -0.65
N ILE A 245 -9.83 8.52 0.46
CA ILE A 245 -8.47 9.05 0.58
C ILE A 245 -7.54 7.96 1.13
N PHE A 246 -6.39 7.78 0.48
CA PHE A 246 -5.27 7.00 0.98
C PHE A 246 -4.17 7.96 1.45
N TYR A 247 -3.67 7.77 2.66
CA TYR A 247 -2.54 8.53 3.21
C TYR A 247 -1.44 7.56 3.63
N TYR A 248 -0.22 7.82 3.20
CA TYR A 248 0.97 7.07 3.55
C TYR A 248 2.04 7.98 4.16
N ALA A 249 2.59 7.57 5.31
CA ALA A 249 3.74 8.21 5.95
C ALA A 249 4.77 7.15 6.34
N GLY A 250 5.96 7.20 5.75
CA GLY A 250 6.99 6.19 5.94
C GLY A 250 8.18 6.33 4.99
N HIS A 251 8.99 5.28 4.90
CA HIS A 251 10.17 5.25 4.04
C HIS A 251 9.78 4.97 2.58
N SER A 252 10.19 5.83 1.66
CA SER A 252 10.07 5.54 0.23
C SER A 252 11.37 5.73 -0.51
N SER A 253 11.53 4.97 -1.59
CA SER A 253 12.65 5.10 -2.51
C SER A 253 12.20 4.81 -3.93
N SER A 254 12.73 5.56 -4.89
CA SER A 254 12.58 5.28 -6.31
C SER A 254 13.95 5.08 -6.95
N ALA A 255 14.02 4.31 -8.02
CA ALA A 255 15.18 4.33 -8.90
C ALA A 255 15.18 5.65 -9.69
N PRO A 256 16.35 6.19 -10.09
CA PRO A 256 16.44 7.45 -10.84
C PRO A 256 15.66 7.45 -12.16
N ASP A 257 15.46 6.27 -12.76
CA ASP A 257 14.67 6.07 -13.98
C ASP A 257 13.15 6.01 -13.73
N GLY A 258 12.70 6.06 -12.47
CA GLY A 258 11.31 5.93 -12.06
C GLY A 258 10.72 4.52 -12.20
N ASN A 259 11.48 3.53 -12.70
CA ASN A 259 10.99 2.18 -13.02
C ASN A 259 10.90 1.27 -11.81
N VAL A 260 11.60 1.59 -10.72
CA VAL A 260 11.48 0.91 -9.43
C VAL A 260 11.04 1.96 -8.42
N ALA A 261 10.02 1.65 -7.64
CA ALA A 261 9.48 2.55 -6.63
C ALA A 261 8.96 1.68 -5.50
N GLU A 262 9.36 1.98 -4.27
CA GLU A 262 9.08 1.18 -3.09
C GLU A 262 8.63 2.05 -1.91
N ILE A 263 7.72 1.51 -1.11
CA ILE A 263 7.32 2.05 0.20
C ILE A 263 7.56 0.99 1.27
N ASP A 264 8.39 1.25 2.28
CA ASP A 264 8.84 0.29 3.29
C ASP A 264 9.19 -1.11 2.73
N ARG A 265 10.03 -1.13 1.69
CA ARG A 265 10.48 -2.35 0.96
C ARG A 265 9.36 -3.08 0.19
N ILE A 266 8.18 -2.46 0.02
CA ILE A 266 7.09 -2.94 -0.84
C ILE A 266 7.20 -2.25 -2.19
N LYS A 267 7.39 -3.03 -3.26
CA LYS A 267 7.36 -2.52 -4.63
C LYS A 267 5.97 -1.99 -4.99
N ILE A 268 5.85 -0.71 -5.32
CA ILE A 268 4.59 -0.06 -5.72
C ILE A 268 3.86 -0.82 -6.83
N ARG A 269 4.60 -1.41 -7.77
CA ARG A 269 4.04 -2.23 -8.85
C ARG A 269 3.18 -3.39 -8.34
N THR A 270 3.49 -3.97 -7.18
CA THR A 270 2.68 -5.07 -6.61
C THR A 270 1.35 -4.58 -6.04
N LEU A 271 1.24 -3.28 -5.74
CA LEU A 271 0.03 -2.64 -5.22
C LEU A 271 -0.86 -2.06 -6.32
N VAL A 272 -0.35 -1.89 -7.55
CA VAL A 272 -1.08 -1.33 -8.70
C VAL A 272 -2.47 -1.97 -8.90
N PRO A 273 -2.63 -3.32 -8.90
CA PRO A 273 -3.96 -3.92 -9.03
C PRO A 273 -4.91 -3.54 -7.89
N ALA A 274 -4.40 -3.51 -6.65
CA ALA A 274 -5.20 -3.14 -5.49
C ALA A 274 -5.61 -1.66 -5.53
N PHE A 275 -4.74 -0.77 -5.99
CA PHE A 275 -5.09 0.62 -6.23
C PHE A 275 -6.13 0.78 -7.34
N GLY A 276 -6.01 0.02 -8.44
CA GLY A 276 -7.02 0.04 -9.51
C GLY A 276 -8.41 -0.37 -9.01
N GLU A 277 -8.48 -1.42 -8.19
CA GLU A 277 -9.73 -1.82 -7.52
C GLU A 277 -10.21 -0.76 -6.51
N ALA A 278 -9.30 -0.15 -5.74
CA ALA A 278 -9.64 0.93 -4.81
C ALA A 278 -10.23 2.14 -5.53
N VAL A 279 -9.70 2.50 -6.71
CA VAL A 279 -10.24 3.56 -7.58
C VAL A 279 -11.65 3.21 -8.04
N ASN A 280 -11.88 1.98 -8.50
CA ASN A 280 -13.23 1.49 -8.84
C ASN A 280 -14.20 1.54 -7.65
N ASN A 281 -13.67 1.41 -6.43
CA ASN A 281 -14.42 1.50 -5.17
C ASN A 281 -14.57 2.93 -4.62
N GLY A 282 -14.01 3.95 -5.29
CA GLY A 282 -14.19 5.36 -4.96
C GLY A 282 -12.96 6.10 -4.42
N LEU A 283 -11.77 5.51 -4.46
CA LEU A 283 -10.52 6.20 -4.10
C LEU A 283 -10.26 7.37 -5.06
N LYS A 284 -10.14 8.59 -4.51
CA LYS A 284 -10.00 9.84 -5.28
C LYS A 284 -8.65 10.54 -5.09
N LEU A 285 -7.99 10.29 -3.95
CA LEU A 285 -6.76 10.96 -3.57
C LEU A 285 -5.83 10.00 -2.85
N ALA A 286 -4.58 9.92 -3.30
CA ALA A 286 -3.50 9.25 -2.59
C ALA A 286 -2.41 10.26 -2.21
N ILE A 287 -2.02 10.30 -0.95
CA ILE A 287 -0.99 11.21 -0.42
C ILE A 287 0.15 10.36 0.11
N PHE A 288 1.34 10.51 -0.47
CA PHE A 288 2.58 9.88 -0.03
C PHE A 288 3.47 10.96 0.60
N ASN A 289 3.39 11.07 1.92
CA ASN A 289 4.20 11.99 2.71
C ASN A 289 5.53 11.33 3.08
N SER A 290 6.31 10.98 2.05
CA SER A 290 7.53 10.16 2.15
C SER A 290 8.67 10.73 1.30
N CYS A 291 9.88 10.18 1.46
CA CYS A 291 11.14 10.77 1.01
C CYS A 291 11.36 10.88 -0.50
N GLU A 292 10.72 10.04 -1.30
CA GLU A 292 10.89 10.07 -2.76
C GLU A 292 9.66 9.48 -3.44
N GLY A 293 8.91 10.30 -4.16
CA GLY A 293 7.61 9.88 -4.68
C GLY A 293 7.36 10.13 -6.17
N LEU A 294 8.28 10.77 -6.92
CA LEU A 294 8.07 10.98 -8.37
C LEU A 294 7.87 9.64 -9.12
N GLY A 295 8.70 8.63 -8.84
CA GLY A 295 8.55 7.28 -9.41
C GLY A 295 7.29 6.55 -8.95
N ILE A 296 6.83 6.82 -7.72
CA ILE A 296 5.55 6.29 -7.19
C ILE A 296 4.38 6.87 -7.98
N ALA A 297 4.34 8.21 -8.12
CA ALA A 297 3.25 8.89 -8.81
C ALA A 297 3.14 8.47 -10.28
N ASN A 298 4.28 8.41 -10.99
CA ASN A 298 4.29 8.01 -12.40
C ASN A 298 3.65 6.63 -12.60
N LYS A 299 4.04 5.63 -11.80
CA LYS A 299 3.47 4.27 -11.88
C LYS A 299 2.00 4.20 -11.51
N LEU A 300 1.60 4.83 -10.40
CA LEU A 300 0.21 4.75 -9.94
C LEU A 300 -0.73 5.44 -10.93
N LEU A 301 -0.33 6.56 -11.52
CA LEU A 301 -1.14 7.25 -12.51
C LEU A 301 -1.23 6.52 -13.85
N THR A 302 -0.14 5.88 -14.30
CA THR A 302 -0.10 5.21 -15.60
C THR A 302 -0.75 3.82 -15.56
N GLU A 303 -0.67 3.11 -14.42
CA GLU A 303 -1.11 1.72 -14.33
C GLU A 303 -2.37 1.51 -13.47
N SER A 304 -2.66 2.39 -12.50
CA SER A 304 -3.83 2.25 -11.60
C SER A 304 -4.86 3.38 -11.71
N HIS A 305 -4.57 4.42 -12.51
CA HIS A 305 -5.49 5.50 -12.86
C HIS A 305 -6.06 6.28 -11.65
N ILE A 306 -5.29 6.40 -10.55
CA ILE A 306 -5.72 7.18 -9.38
C ILE A 306 -5.95 8.63 -9.80
N PRO A 307 -7.10 9.26 -9.46
CA PRO A 307 -7.39 10.60 -9.97
C PRO A 307 -6.36 11.66 -9.56
N HIS A 308 -5.94 11.67 -8.30
CA HIS A 308 -4.94 12.60 -7.78
C HIS A 308 -3.93 11.86 -6.89
N VAL A 309 -2.64 12.13 -7.10
CA VAL A 309 -1.54 11.61 -6.29
C VAL A 309 -0.69 12.79 -5.84
N VAL A 310 -0.47 12.91 -4.52
CA VAL A 310 0.43 13.90 -3.91
C VAL A 310 1.67 13.18 -3.42
N VAL A 311 2.85 13.68 -3.78
CA VAL A 311 4.16 13.12 -3.45
C VAL A 311 5.15 14.22 -3.11
N MET A 312 6.28 13.86 -2.51
CA MET A 312 7.43 14.76 -2.38
C MET A 312 8.42 14.52 -3.52
N ARG A 313 8.97 15.62 -4.02
CA ARG A 313 10.01 15.66 -5.07
C ARG A 313 11.32 15.05 -4.57
N GLU A 314 11.69 15.40 -3.33
CA GLU A 314 12.93 15.00 -2.66
C GLU A 314 12.65 14.67 -1.18
N VAL A 315 13.69 14.21 -0.48
CA VAL A 315 13.63 13.83 0.93
C VAL A 315 13.05 14.95 1.78
N ILE A 316 12.03 14.65 2.58
CA ILE A 316 11.36 15.64 3.44
C ILE A 316 11.73 15.47 4.92
N GLN A 317 11.84 16.58 5.63
CA GLN A 317 12.11 16.64 7.06
C GLN A 317 10.85 16.40 7.90
N ASP A 318 11.02 15.88 9.13
CA ASP A 318 9.87 15.57 9.98
C ASP A 318 9.05 16.79 10.39
N GLU A 319 9.65 17.96 10.56
CA GLU A 319 8.85 19.16 10.83
C GLU A 319 8.09 19.66 9.59
N VAL A 320 8.76 19.69 8.44
CA VAL A 320 8.20 20.20 7.18
C VAL A 320 7.00 19.38 6.72
N ALA A 321 7.08 18.05 6.77
CA ALA A 321 5.97 17.21 6.32
C ALA A 321 4.74 17.26 7.26
N HIS A 322 4.93 17.60 8.54
CA HIS A 322 3.84 17.74 9.51
C HIS A 322 3.10 19.04 9.26
N GLU A 323 3.88 20.12 9.08
CA GLU A 323 3.32 21.42 8.76
C GLU A 323 2.66 21.40 7.38
N PHE A 324 3.27 20.75 6.38
CA PHE A 324 2.65 20.54 5.07
C PHE A 324 1.29 19.85 5.19
N LEU A 325 1.22 18.69 5.84
CA LEU A 325 -0.02 17.94 5.99
C LEU A 325 -1.11 18.79 6.66
N LYS A 326 -0.74 19.49 7.74
CA LYS A 326 -1.64 20.38 8.47
C LYS A 326 -2.21 21.47 7.58
N ARG A 327 -1.36 22.20 6.85
CA ARG A 327 -1.82 23.26 5.95
C ARG A 327 -2.64 22.71 4.79
N PHE A 328 -2.21 21.60 4.19
CA PHE A 328 -2.90 20.96 3.09
C PHE A 328 -4.33 20.54 3.48
N ILE A 329 -4.49 19.81 4.58
CA ILE A 329 -5.80 19.35 5.03
C ILE A 329 -6.69 20.54 5.40
N GLN A 330 -6.18 21.58 6.06
CA GLN A 330 -6.94 22.80 6.36
C GLN A 330 -7.46 23.51 5.10
N GLU A 331 -6.61 23.68 4.10
CA GLU A 331 -6.98 24.34 2.86
C GLU A 331 -7.97 23.49 2.05
N PHE A 332 -7.77 22.18 2.03
CA PHE A 332 -8.63 21.22 1.34
C PHE A 332 -10.01 21.13 1.98
N THR A 333 -10.11 20.90 3.29
CA THR A 333 -11.41 20.87 4.00
C THR A 333 -12.09 22.24 4.06
N GLY A 334 -11.33 23.31 3.86
CA GLY A 334 -11.84 24.66 3.62
C GLY A 334 -12.53 24.87 2.26
N GLY A 335 -12.65 23.83 1.42
CA GLY A 335 -13.40 23.85 0.17
C GLY A 335 -12.58 24.11 -1.09
N LYS A 336 -11.25 24.18 -0.99
CA LYS A 336 -10.38 24.30 -2.18
C LYS A 336 -10.26 22.96 -2.91
N SER A 337 -9.92 23.00 -4.20
CA SER A 337 -9.55 21.80 -4.95
C SER A 337 -8.25 21.20 -4.42
N VAL A 338 -8.02 19.90 -4.63
CA VAL A 338 -6.76 19.25 -4.23
C VAL A 338 -5.52 20.00 -4.75
N PRO A 339 -5.43 20.38 -6.05
CA PRO A 339 -4.30 21.16 -6.55
C PRO A 339 -4.11 22.52 -5.88
N LEU A 340 -5.20 23.28 -5.70
CA LEU A 340 -5.14 24.60 -5.09
C LEU A 340 -4.79 24.51 -3.60
N ALA A 341 -5.30 23.50 -2.90
CA ALA A 341 -4.95 23.24 -1.50
C ALA A 341 -3.47 22.91 -1.35
N LEU A 342 -2.90 22.10 -2.25
CA LEU A 342 -1.45 21.82 -2.27
C LEU A 342 -0.67 23.10 -2.54
N ARG A 343 -1.04 23.90 -3.55
CA ARG A 343 -0.37 25.18 -3.84
C ARG A 343 -0.33 26.10 -2.62
N LYS A 344 -1.47 26.25 -1.93
CA LYS A 344 -1.57 27.09 -0.72
C LYS A 344 -0.81 26.53 0.47
N ALA A 345 -0.75 25.21 0.61
CA ALA A 345 0.07 24.56 1.62
C ALA A 345 1.56 24.81 1.35
N SER A 346 2.03 24.59 0.12
CA SER A 346 3.43 24.80 -0.28
C SER A 346 3.86 26.26 -0.12
N GLU A 347 3.02 27.24 -0.48
CA GLU A 347 3.32 28.67 -0.26
C GLU A 347 3.60 28.99 1.21
N ARG A 348 2.85 28.36 2.14
CA ARG A 348 3.05 28.55 3.59
C ARG A 348 4.27 27.82 4.15
N LEU A 349 4.87 26.88 3.42
CA LEU A 349 6.12 26.27 3.85
C LEU A 349 7.31 27.23 3.74
N HIS A 350 7.16 28.36 3.03
CA HIS A 350 8.18 29.41 3.01
C HIS A 350 8.50 29.94 4.42
N ASP A 351 7.52 29.93 5.33
CA ASP A 351 7.69 30.29 6.75
C ASP A 351 8.73 29.40 7.46
N LEU A 352 9.03 28.22 6.92
CA LEU A 352 10.01 27.27 7.46
C LEU A 352 11.35 27.30 6.72
N GLU A 353 11.50 28.06 5.63
CA GLU A 353 12.69 28.01 4.78
C GLU A 353 13.94 28.66 5.39
N GLU A 354 13.78 29.43 6.46
CA GLU A 354 14.91 29.91 7.27
C GLU A 354 15.66 28.73 7.91
N ILE A 355 14.94 27.72 8.36
CA ILE A 355 15.47 26.52 9.03
C ILE A 355 15.62 25.36 8.03
N TYR A 356 14.69 25.24 7.10
CA TYR A 356 14.57 24.14 6.14
C TYR A 356 14.53 24.68 4.70
N PRO A 357 15.69 25.05 4.13
CA PRO A 357 15.74 25.68 2.81
C PRO A 357 15.05 24.84 1.74
N SER A 358 14.37 25.50 0.80
CA SER A 358 13.63 24.88 -0.31
C SER A 358 12.41 24.01 0.09
N ALA A 359 11.91 24.10 1.34
CA ALA A 359 10.75 23.33 1.79
C ALA A 359 9.50 23.49 0.90
N SER A 360 9.27 24.69 0.35
CA SER A 360 8.11 24.95 -0.53
C SER A 360 8.20 24.26 -1.89
N LEU A 361 9.39 23.80 -2.32
CA LEU A 361 9.63 23.16 -3.61
C LEU A 361 9.31 21.66 -3.61
N LEU A 362 9.16 21.06 -2.43
CA LEU A 362 9.08 19.62 -2.24
C LEU A 362 7.71 19.04 -2.65
N PRO A 363 6.56 19.58 -2.24
CA PRO A 363 5.28 18.95 -2.54
C PRO A 363 4.92 19.06 -4.02
N VAL A 364 4.54 17.94 -4.64
CA VAL A 364 4.16 17.86 -6.04
C VAL A 364 2.86 17.06 -6.17
N ILE A 365 2.03 17.49 -7.12
CA ILE A 365 0.77 16.82 -7.44
C ILE A 365 0.73 16.34 -8.88
N PHE A 366 0.07 15.21 -9.01
CA PHE A 366 -0.04 14.39 -10.18
C PHE A 366 -1.53 14.05 -10.38
N GLN A 367 -2.03 14.18 -11.61
CA GLN A 367 -3.44 13.99 -11.94
C GLN A 367 -3.58 13.09 -13.18
N HIS A 368 -4.55 12.16 -13.17
CA HIS A 368 -4.71 11.16 -14.24
C HIS A 368 -5.53 11.68 -15.45
N SER A 369 -6.40 12.67 -15.26
CA SER A 369 -7.28 13.20 -16.30
C SER A 369 -7.28 14.72 -16.30
N THR A 370 -7.61 15.33 -17.44
CA THR A 370 -7.80 16.78 -17.57
C THR A 370 -9.19 17.26 -17.10
N GLU A 371 -10.00 16.36 -16.56
CA GLU A 371 -11.32 16.69 -16.00
C GLU A 371 -11.22 17.60 -14.76
N VAL A 372 -12.37 18.16 -14.38
CA VAL A 372 -12.48 19.16 -13.31
C VAL A 372 -11.84 18.64 -12.02
N PRO A 373 -10.84 19.33 -11.45
CA PRO A 373 -10.20 18.91 -10.21
C PRO A 373 -11.24 18.71 -9.10
N SER A 374 -11.07 17.60 -8.37
CA SER A 374 -11.95 17.28 -7.25
C SER A 374 -11.78 18.31 -6.14
N ASP A 375 -12.87 18.99 -5.77
CA ASP A 375 -12.95 19.80 -4.56
C ASP A 375 -13.59 18.99 -3.42
N TRP A 376 -13.39 19.44 -2.18
CA TRP A 376 -13.93 18.77 -1.00
C TRP A 376 -15.44 18.58 -1.03
N ASN A 377 -16.19 19.47 -1.69
CA ASN A 377 -17.65 19.38 -1.80
C ASN A 377 -18.10 18.34 -2.86
N LYS A 378 -17.20 17.88 -3.73
CA LYS A 378 -17.39 16.75 -4.66
C LYS A 378 -16.92 15.41 -4.08
N PHE A 379 -16.33 15.40 -2.89
CA PHE A 379 -16.31 14.20 -2.06
C PHE A 379 -17.72 13.97 -1.48
N PRO A 380 -18.13 12.73 -1.18
CA PRO A 380 -19.38 12.50 -0.47
C PRO A 380 -19.26 13.17 0.90
N ASN A 381 -19.78 14.39 1.04
CA ASN A 381 -19.81 15.12 2.30
C ASN A 381 -20.94 16.16 2.30
N LYS A 382 -21.66 16.25 3.42
CA LYS A 382 -22.70 17.25 3.69
C LYS A 382 -22.13 18.30 4.65
N SER A 383 -21.81 19.51 4.19
CA SER A 383 -21.57 20.61 5.15
C SER A 383 -21.94 22.05 4.71
N TRP A 384 -22.61 22.30 3.58
CA TRP A 384 -22.82 23.69 3.13
C TRP A 384 -24.26 24.25 3.18
N ILE A 385 -25.28 23.51 3.63
CA ILE A 385 -26.69 23.97 3.48
C ILE A 385 -27.20 24.94 4.59
N LYS A 386 -26.49 25.19 5.69
CA LYS A 386 -27.05 26.06 6.76
C LYS A 386 -26.99 27.59 6.53
N ARG A 387 -26.55 28.09 5.37
CA ARG A 387 -26.46 29.56 5.14
C ARG A 387 -27.12 30.11 3.87
N TYR A 388 -27.82 29.30 3.08
CA TYR A 388 -28.43 29.74 1.82
C TYR A 388 -29.93 29.42 1.66
N PHE A 389 -30.60 28.89 2.69
CA PHE A 389 -32.04 28.61 2.69
C PHE A 389 -32.88 29.70 3.38
N GLY A 390 -32.44 30.95 3.27
CA GLY A 390 -33.32 32.10 3.39
C GLY A 390 -33.51 32.66 2.00
N ARG A 391 -34.67 32.38 1.37
CA ARG A 391 -35.11 32.79 0.02
C ARG A 391 -34.82 31.77 -1.07
N ILE A 392 -35.76 30.83 -1.25
CA ILE A 392 -36.59 30.61 -2.45
C ILE A 392 -37.51 29.44 -2.08
N CYS A 393 -38.60 29.76 -1.39
CA CYS A 393 -39.79 28.92 -1.37
C CYS A 393 -40.71 29.48 -2.45
N MET A 394 -40.85 28.79 -3.58
CA MET A 394 -42.10 28.65 -4.36
C MET A 394 -41.83 27.95 -5.69
N GLY A 395 -42.58 26.87 -5.93
CA GLY A 395 -42.66 26.15 -7.21
C GLY A 395 -41.51 25.15 -7.40
N VAL A 396 -41.70 23.85 -7.62
CA VAL A 396 -42.85 23.14 -8.19
C VAL A 396 -42.85 21.75 -7.55
N ALA A 397 -43.87 21.47 -6.74
CA ALA A 397 -44.26 20.12 -6.42
C ALA A 397 -45.03 19.58 -7.62
N GLY A 398 -44.59 18.46 -8.20
CA GLY A 398 -45.34 17.80 -9.26
C GLY A 398 -44.57 16.68 -9.93
N LEU A 399 -44.95 15.45 -9.58
CA LEU A 399 -44.87 14.23 -10.41
C LEU A 399 -43.43 13.73 -10.65
N ILE A 400 -43.03 12.54 -10.17
CA ILE A 400 -43.49 11.24 -10.67
C ILE A 400 -43.32 10.18 -9.56
N ILE A 401 -44.39 9.43 -9.29
CA ILE A 401 -44.40 8.18 -8.52
C ILE A 401 -44.64 7.02 -9.51
N LEU A 402 -44.05 5.86 -9.19
CA LEU A 402 -44.28 4.48 -9.69
C LEU A 402 -43.62 4.14 -11.04
N SER A 403 -42.73 3.15 -11.13
CA SER A 403 -43.00 1.73 -10.86
C SER A 403 -41.78 0.88 -11.22
N ALA A 404 -41.71 -0.31 -10.61
CA ALA A 404 -41.04 -1.55 -11.05
C ALA A 404 -40.12 -2.15 -9.98
N THR A 405 -40.79 -2.70 -8.97
CA THR A 405 -40.29 -3.85 -8.22
C THR A 405 -40.30 -5.10 -9.09
N THR A 406 -39.45 -6.06 -8.67
CA THR A 406 -39.33 -7.48 -9.04
C THR A 406 -38.55 -7.84 -10.30
N ILE A 407 -37.24 -8.08 -10.14
CA ILE A 407 -36.56 -9.26 -10.67
C ILE A 407 -35.62 -9.85 -9.58
N GLN A 408 -36.03 -11.03 -9.11
CA GLN A 408 -35.27 -12.15 -8.54
C GLN A 408 -34.31 -11.95 -7.34
N VAL A 409 -34.80 -12.38 -6.18
CA VAL A 409 -34.02 -13.16 -5.22
C VAL A 409 -33.51 -14.42 -5.93
N MET A 410 -32.24 -14.43 -6.31
CA MET A 410 -31.44 -15.65 -6.47
C MET A 410 -30.07 -15.43 -5.82
N ALA A 411 -29.89 -16.09 -4.68
CA ALA A 411 -28.63 -16.45 -4.03
C ALA A 411 -27.55 -15.35 -3.84
N LEU A 412 -27.75 -14.46 -2.86
CA LEU A 412 -26.62 -14.04 -2.01
C LEU A 412 -26.27 -15.22 -1.09
N ARG A 413 -25.53 -16.21 -1.61
CA ARG A 413 -24.64 -16.97 -0.74
C ARG A 413 -23.42 -16.08 -0.58
N ASN A 414 -23.18 -15.55 0.61
CA ASN A 414 -21.82 -15.14 0.98
C ASN A 414 -20.96 -16.39 0.80
N GLU A 415 -20.21 -16.48 -0.31
CA GLU A 415 -19.16 -17.49 -0.42
C GLU A 415 -18.14 -17.14 0.67
N ALA A 416 -18.05 -18.01 1.68
CA ALA A 416 -17.05 -17.85 2.73
C ALA A 416 -15.67 -17.79 2.07
N THR A 417 -14.83 -16.83 2.48
CA THR A 417 -13.49 -16.70 1.91
C THR A 417 -12.67 -17.96 2.19
N LEU A 418 -11.67 -18.24 1.35
CA LEU A 418 -10.78 -19.39 1.54
C LEU A 418 -10.22 -19.47 2.97
N ASP A 419 -9.76 -18.33 3.51
CA ASP A 419 -9.31 -18.23 4.90
C ASP A 419 -10.40 -18.60 5.91
N GLN A 420 -11.65 -18.14 5.76
CA GLN A 420 -12.74 -18.48 6.68
C GLN A 420 -13.04 -19.98 6.69
N ILE A 421 -13.05 -20.62 5.51
CA ILE A 421 -13.29 -22.05 5.37
C ILE A 421 -12.19 -22.83 6.08
N VAL A 422 -10.94 -22.46 5.81
CA VAL A 422 -9.74 -23.10 6.35
C VAL A 422 -9.60 -22.87 7.86
N LYS A 423 -9.81 -21.64 8.32
CA LYS A 423 -9.78 -21.29 9.73
C LYS A 423 -10.78 -22.11 10.54
N SER A 424 -11.95 -22.39 9.96
CA SER A 424 -13.01 -23.16 10.63
C SER A 424 -12.68 -24.65 10.84
N ASN A 425 -11.65 -25.17 10.17
CA ASN A 425 -11.14 -26.54 10.33
C ASN A 425 -9.72 -26.60 10.93
N THR A 426 -9.10 -25.46 11.22
CA THR A 426 -7.75 -25.38 11.82
C THR A 426 -7.85 -25.20 13.33
N VAL A 427 -7.16 -26.05 14.09
CA VAL A 427 -7.18 -26.04 15.56
C VAL A 427 -5.82 -25.66 16.15
N SER A 428 -5.83 -25.12 17.36
CA SER A 428 -4.65 -24.97 18.19
C SER A 428 -4.48 -26.21 19.08
N ILE A 429 -3.25 -26.67 19.22
CA ILE A 429 -2.87 -27.77 20.11
C ILE A 429 -2.05 -27.19 21.25
N LYS A 430 -2.55 -27.35 22.48
CA LYS A 430 -1.88 -26.92 23.71
C LYS A 430 -1.36 -28.16 24.45
N GLY A 431 -0.04 -28.26 24.57
CA GLY A 431 0.66 -29.26 25.38
C GLY A 431 1.89 -28.62 26.04
N ARG A 432 3.00 -29.35 26.12
CA ARG A 432 4.30 -28.75 26.51
C ARG A 432 4.77 -27.69 25.51
N ASN A 433 4.56 -27.97 24.23
CA ASN A 433 4.79 -27.05 23.13
C ASN A 433 3.43 -26.63 22.55
N LEU A 434 3.36 -25.41 22.04
CA LEU A 434 2.20 -24.94 21.30
C LEU A 434 2.31 -25.42 19.85
N GLY A 435 1.18 -25.79 19.27
CA GLY A 435 1.10 -26.34 17.93
C GLY A 435 -0.22 -26.03 17.25
N SER A 436 -0.32 -26.45 16.00
CA SER A 436 -1.50 -26.34 15.16
C SER A 436 -1.87 -27.69 14.57
N GLY A 437 -3.09 -27.83 14.08
CA GLY A 437 -3.54 -29.04 13.40
C GLY A 437 -4.77 -28.76 12.55
N VAL A 438 -5.14 -29.74 11.73
CA VAL A 438 -6.32 -29.65 10.86
C VAL A 438 -7.30 -30.78 11.12
N ILE A 439 -8.59 -30.44 11.30
CA ILE A 439 -9.69 -31.39 11.40
C ILE A 439 -9.93 -31.97 10.00
N PHE A 440 -9.67 -33.27 9.82
CA PHE A 440 -9.73 -33.92 8.48
C PHE A 440 -10.68 -35.11 8.43
N ALA A 441 -11.19 -35.60 9.56
CA ALA A 441 -12.19 -36.66 9.59
C ALA A 441 -13.11 -36.54 10.81
N LYS A 442 -14.27 -37.21 10.73
CA LYS A 442 -15.22 -37.31 11.83
C LYS A 442 -15.99 -38.63 11.81
N LYS A 443 -16.08 -39.29 12.96
CA LYS A 443 -16.95 -40.45 13.22
C LYS A 443 -17.81 -40.17 14.44
N ASP A 444 -19.12 -40.20 14.28
CA ASP A 444 -20.09 -39.87 15.33
C ASP A 444 -19.84 -38.49 15.96
N ASN A 445 -19.41 -38.41 17.23
CA ASN A 445 -19.02 -37.18 17.90
C ASN A 445 -17.51 -37.06 18.15
N ILE A 446 -16.71 -37.89 17.49
CA ILE A 446 -15.26 -37.88 17.54
C ILE A 446 -14.72 -37.21 16.28
N TYR A 447 -13.92 -36.16 16.47
CA TYR A 447 -13.21 -35.46 15.40
C TYR A 447 -11.73 -35.88 15.42
N TYR A 448 -11.16 -36.00 14.23
CA TYR A 448 -9.77 -36.38 14.03
C TYR A 448 -8.96 -35.22 13.46
N VAL A 449 -7.83 -34.95 14.10
CA VAL A 449 -6.91 -33.86 13.76
C VAL A 449 -5.59 -34.42 13.28
N LEU A 450 -5.15 -33.97 12.11
CA LEU A 450 -3.81 -34.26 11.58
C LEU A 450 -2.85 -33.14 12.01
N THR A 451 -1.69 -33.51 12.55
CA THR A 451 -0.66 -32.57 13.00
C THR A 451 0.74 -33.21 12.90
N ALA A 452 1.78 -32.46 13.26
CA ALA A 452 3.16 -32.93 13.29
C ALA A 452 3.42 -33.82 14.51
N LYS A 453 4.10 -34.96 14.31
CA LYS A 453 4.43 -35.88 15.41
C LYS A 453 5.40 -35.27 16.41
N SER A 454 6.31 -34.42 15.94
CA SER A 454 7.30 -33.69 16.76
C SER A 454 6.67 -32.77 17.83
N LEU A 455 5.38 -32.45 17.73
CA LEU A 455 4.64 -31.73 18.76
C LEU A 455 4.18 -32.59 19.93
N VAL A 456 4.04 -33.90 19.72
CA VAL A 456 3.33 -34.76 20.65
C VAL A 456 4.18 -35.91 21.19
N ASN A 457 3.92 -36.26 22.43
CA ASN A 457 4.54 -37.33 23.18
C ASN A 457 3.41 -38.16 23.80
N PRO A 458 3.39 -39.49 23.59
CA PRO A 458 2.34 -40.37 24.12
C PRO A 458 2.13 -40.32 25.64
N LYS A 459 3.10 -39.83 26.40
CA LYS A 459 3.03 -39.71 27.86
C LYS A 459 2.38 -38.40 28.35
N ASP A 460 2.20 -37.43 27.47
CA ASP A 460 1.71 -36.10 27.81
C ASP A 460 0.21 -35.97 27.52
N LYS A 461 -0.42 -34.98 28.16
CA LYS A 461 -1.81 -34.61 27.91
C LYS A 461 -1.87 -33.40 26.99
N TYR A 462 -2.84 -33.39 26.09
CA TYR A 462 -3.03 -32.34 25.10
C TYR A 462 -4.45 -31.81 25.17
N LYS A 463 -4.59 -30.52 24.87
CA LYS A 463 -5.88 -29.89 24.61
C LYS A 463 -5.93 -29.39 23.18
N ILE A 464 -7.08 -29.59 22.55
CA ILE A 464 -7.44 -28.96 21.28
C ILE A 464 -8.28 -27.74 21.59
N VAL A 465 -7.91 -26.61 20.99
CA VAL A 465 -8.68 -25.37 21.01
C VAL A 465 -9.25 -25.13 19.62
N THR A 466 -10.58 -25.19 19.52
CA THR A 466 -11.32 -25.00 18.26
C THR A 466 -11.62 -23.52 17.99
N ILE A 467 -12.17 -23.21 16.81
CA ILE A 467 -12.42 -21.84 16.35
C ILE A 467 -13.39 -21.03 17.24
N ASP A 468 -14.27 -21.72 17.95
CA ASP A 468 -15.18 -21.19 18.97
C ASP A 468 -14.49 -20.93 20.33
N LYS A 469 -13.15 -21.08 20.39
CA LYS A 469 -12.29 -20.97 21.57
C LYS A 469 -12.60 -22.01 22.66
N LYS A 470 -13.33 -23.08 22.36
CA LYS A 470 -13.55 -24.18 23.32
C LYS A 470 -12.30 -25.04 23.42
N GLU A 471 -11.89 -25.36 24.65
CA GLU A 471 -10.79 -26.29 24.91
C GLU A 471 -11.35 -27.68 25.25
N THR A 472 -10.84 -28.71 24.59
CA THR A 472 -11.23 -30.11 24.83
C THR A 472 -10.00 -31.01 24.94
N ASP A 473 -10.03 -32.00 25.83
CA ASP A 473 -8.94 -32.97 25.94
C ASP A 473 -8.80 -33.79 24.65
N ALA A 474 -7.55 -34.00 24.24
CA ALA A 474 -7.19 -34.73 23.03
C ALA A 474 -6.35 -35.95 23.35
N ALA A 475 -6.58 -37.04 22.62
CA ALA A 475 -5.91 -38.32 22.83
C ALA A 475 -5.19 -38.82 21.56
N ILE A 476 -4.12 -39.59 21.78
CA ILE A 476 -3.34 -40.26 20.73
C ILE A 476 -3.71 -41.75 20.71
N THR A 477 -4.92 -42.07 20.29
CA THR A 477 -5.56 -43.38 20.58
C THR A 477 -5.81 -44.24 19.35
N THR A 478 -5.73 -43.69 18.13
CA THR A 478 -5.99 -44.47 16.91
C THR A 478 -4.87 -45.47 16.59
N THR A 479 -5.24 -46.70 16.22
CA THR A 479 -4.31 -47.74 15.75
C THR A 479 -3.64 -47.36 14.43
N LEU A 480 -4.23 -46.43 13.66
CA LEU A 480 -3.70 -45.89 12.43
C LEU A 480 -2.34 -45.19 12.62
N ASN A 481 -2.07 -44.63 13.80
CA ASN A 481 -0.78 -44.01 14.10
C ASN A 481 0.41 -44.99 13.97
N LYS A 482 0.17 -46.31 14.10
CA LYS A 482 1.22 -47.33 13.87
C LYS A 482 1.67 -47.39 12.41
N LYS A 483 0.79 -47.05 11.47
CA LYS A 483 1.08 -47.01 10.01
C LYS A 483 1.85 -45.76 9.60
N LEU A 484 1.80 -44.69 10.40
CA LEU A 484 2.54 -43.44 10.16
C LEU A 484 4.00 -43.52 10.69
N SER A 485 4.52 -44.73 10.91
CA SER A 485 5.92 -44.91 11.29
C SER A 485 6.86 -44.43 10.17
N GLY A 486 7.92 -43.73 10.59
CA GLY A 486 8.93 -43.14 9.69
C GLY A 486 8.59 -41.75 9.13
N ILE A 487 7.39 -41.20 9.42
CA ILE A 487 7.03 -39.83 9.03
C ILE A 487 6.64 -38.96 10.23
N ASP A 488 6.87 -37.65 10.15
CA ASP A 488 6.59 -36.68 11.21
C ASP A 488 5.10 -36.29 11.29
N LEU A 489 4.19 -37.25 11.19
CA LEU A 489 2.73 -37.04 11.27
C LEU A 489 2.09 -37.90 12.35
N VAL A 490 1.01 -37.38 12.93
CA VAL A 490 0.21 -38.06 13.95
C VAL A 490 -1.25 -37.62 13.85
N ILE A 491 -2.16 -38.53 14.18
CA ILE A 491 -3.59 -38.27 14.30
C ILE A 491 -3.95 -38.16 15.79
N LEU A 492 -4.57 -37.05 16.15
CA LEU A 492 -5.22 -36.82 17.44
C LEU A 492 -6.73 -36.99 17.30
N GLU A 493 -7.40 -37.38 18.37
CA GLU A 493 -8.86 -37.37 18.43
C GLU A 493 -9.38 -36.57 19.63
N PHE A 494 -10.52 -35.91 19.44
CA PHE A 494 -11.25 -35.24 20.51
C PHE A 494 -12.76 -35.38 20.31
N LYS A 495 -13.52 -35.33 21.41
CA LYS A 495 -14.96 -35.51 21.40
C LYS A 495 -15.67 -34.16 21.47
N SER A 496 -16.59 -33.88 20.54
CA SER A 496 -17.41 -32.67 20.58
C SER A 496 -18.76 -32.88 19.92
N ASN A 497 -19.79 -32.24 20.48
CA ASN A 497 -21.14 -32.21 19.90
C ASN A 497 -21.33 -31.04 18.92
N GLU A 498 -20.37 -30.11 18.87
CA GLU A 498 -20.38 -28.99 17.92
C GLU A 498 -20.11 -29.46 16.48
N LYS A 499 -20.49 -28.63 15.51
CA LYS A 499 -20.27 -28.90 14.08
C LYS A 499 -19.06 -28.11 13.58
N TYR A 500 -17.95 -28.81 13.36
CA TYR A 500 -16.75 -28.24 12.73
C TYR A 500 -16.65 -28.67 11.27
N HIS A 501 -16.05 -27.82 10.44
CA HIS A 501 -15.78 -28.16 9.04
C HIS A 501 -14.67 -29.22 8.99
N ILE A 502 -14.81 -30.14 8.04
CA ILE A 502 -13.79 -31.15 7.76
C ILE A 502 -12.98 -30.62 6.58
N ALA A 503 -11.67 -30.55 6.73
CA ALA A 503 -10.78 -30.12 5.66
C ALA A 503 -10.81 -31.11 4.50
N ARG A 504 -10.77 -30.56 3.29
CA ARG A 504 -10.68 -31.36 2.07
C ARG A 504 -9.24 -31.76 1.84
N LEU A 505 -8.98 -33.06 1.73
CA LEU A 505 -7.62 -33.56 1.42
C LEU A 505 -7.44 -33.65 -0.09
N ALA A 506 -6.33 -33.11 -0.60
CA ALA A 506 -6.04 -33.22 -2.02
C ALA A 506 -5.65 -34.66 -2.40
N ASN A 507 -6.24 -35.17 -3.49
CA ASN A 507 -6.00 -36.51 -4.01
C ASN A 507 -5.25 -36.51 -5.38
N TYR A 508 -4.91 -35.33 -5.89
CA TYR A 508 -4.14 -35.13 -7.13
C TYR A 508 -2.68 -34.76 -6.83
N ASP A 509 -1.83 -34.76 -7.87
CA ASP A 509 -0.45 -34.33 -7.74
C ASP A 509 -0.40 -32.79 -7.66
N THR A 510 -0.47 -32.29 -6.44
CA THR A 510 -0.59 -30.86 -6.11
C THR A 510 0.74 -30.12 -6.10
N ALA A 511 1.83 -30.88 -5.99
CA ALA A 511 3.12 -30.32 -5.67
C ALA A 511 3.90 -30.13 -6.96
N LYS A 512 3.91 -28.90 -7.48
CA LYS A 512 4.88 -28.44 -8.48
C LYS A 512 5.65 -27.26 -7.91
N GLU A 513 6.93 -27.17 -8.22
CA GLU A 513 7.72 -25.99 -7.88
C GLU A 513 7.07 -24.73 -8.48
N GLY A 514 7.07 -23.64 -7.72
CA GLY A 514 6.37 -22.39 -8.03
C GLY A 514 4.89 -22.36 -7.66
N THR A 515 4.28 -23.48 -7.24
CA THR A 515 2.86 -23.52 -6.85
C THR A 515 2.63 -22.70 -5.57
N THR A 516 1.67 -21.78 -5.62
CA THR A 516 1.22 -21.03 -4.44
C THR A 516 0.54 -21.96 -3.45
N LEU A 517 0.91 -21.84 -2.18
CA LEU A 517 0.26 -22.47 -1.05
C LEU A 517 -0.05 -21.45 0.06
N PHE A 518 -0.95 -21.82 0.95
CA PHE A 518 -1.29 -21.06 2.15
C PHE A 518 -1.05 -21.94 3.37
N ILE A 519 -0.61 -21.34 4.46
CA ILE A 519 -0.40 -21.98 5.76
C ILE A 519 -1.38 -21.38 6.73
N SER A 520 -2.23 -22.22 7.30
CA SER A 520 -3.22 -21.81 8.30
C SER A 520 -2.85 -22.39 9.65
N GLY A 521 -2.57 -21.55 10.64
CA GLY A 521 -2.04 -22.00 11.92
C GLY A 521 -2.33 -21.04 13.06
N TRP A 522 -1.94 -21.43 14.26
CA TRP A 522 -2.01 -20.63 15.48
C TRP A 522 -0.59 -20.37 15.97
N SER A 523 -0.26 -19.12 16.29
CA SER A 523 1.08 -18.75 16.74
C SER A 523 1.06 -17.96 18.04
N ALA A 524 2.12 -18.14 18.85
CA ALA A 524 2.37 -17.28 19.99
C ALA A 524 2.91 -15.92 19.51
N ILE A 525 2.29 -14.83 19.95
CA ILE A 525 2.79 -13.48 19.71
C ILE A 525 3.60 -13.06 20.94
N GLU A 526 4.83 -12.58 20.70
CA GLU A 526 5.74 -12.12 21.75
C GLU A 526 5.06 -11.07 22.64
N GLY A 527 5.09 -11.29 23.96
CA GLY A 527 4.43 -10.43 24.96
C GLY A 527 2.93 -10.72 25.22
N ASN A 528 2.28 -11.60 24.45
CA ASN A 528 0.89 -12.00 24.66
C ASN A 528 0.77 -13.51 24.95
N LYS A 529 0.01 -13.89 25.98
CA LYS A 529 -0.24 -15.30 26.33
C LYS A 529 -1.30 -15.98 25.46
N GLU A 530 -1.99 -15.23 24.59
CA GLU A 530 -3.01 -15.78 23.69
C GLU A 530 -2.45 -16.13 22.30
N LEU A 531 -2.72 -17.36 21.87
CA LEU A 531 -2.43 -17.82 20.52
C LEU A 531 -3.30 -17.06 19.51
N SER A 532 -2.66 -16.50 18.50
CA SER A 532 -3.33 -15.76 17.43
C SER A 532 -3.30 -16.57 16.14
N TYR A 533 -4.46 -16.68 15.50
CA TYR A 533 -4.58 -17.32 14.20
C TYR A 533 -3.76 -16.56 13.13
N GLN A 534 -3.04 -17.30 12.30
CA GLN A 534 -2.18 -16.84 11.22
C GLN A 534 -2.59 -17.55 9.94
N PHE A 535 -2.69 -16.78 8.87
CA PHE A 535 -2.88 -17.29 7.51
C PHE A 535 -1.82 -16.62 6.62
N SER A 536 -0.83 -17.40 6.18
CA SER A 536 0.34 -16.91 5.46
C SER A 536 0.39 -17.54 4.07
N GLU A 537 0.62 -16.74 3.03
CA GLU A 537 0.94 -17.27 1.69
C GLU A 537 2.39 -17.73 1.60
N GLY A 538 2.66 -18.65 0.70
CA GLY A 538 3.97 -19.16 0.34
C GLY A 538 3.98 -19.79 -1.04
N LYS A 539 5.15 -20.22 -1.51
CA LYS A 539 5.32 -21.00 -2.74
C LYS A 539 6.16 -22.23 -2.49
N ILE A 540 5.80 -23.33 -3.15
CA ILE A 540 6.65 -24.51 -3.20
C ILE A 540 7.95 -24.14 -3.92
N VAL A 541 9.06 -24.18 -3.20
CA VAL A 541 10.39 -23.86 -3.73
C VAL A 541 11.05 -25.12 -4.28
N SER A 542 10.91 -26.24 -3.59
CA SER A 542 11.48 -27.51 -4.05
C SER A 542 10.72 -28.73 -3.54
N LEU A 543 10.80 -29.82 -4.31
CA LEU A 543 10.14 -31.09 -4.04
C LEU A 543 11.18 -32.21 -3.94
N PRO A 544 11.92 -32.28 -2.82
CA PRO A 544 12.88 -33.35 -2.63
C PRO A 544 12.16 -34.70 -2.56
N GLY A 545 12.69 -35.71 -3.26
CA GLY A 545 12.08 -37.03 -3.37
C GLY A 545 11.76 -37.68 -2.01
N GLU A 546 12.71 -37.64 -1.05
CA GLU A 546 12.45 -38.01 0.34
C GLU A 546 13.54 -37.47 1.27
N LEU A 547 13.18 -36.57 2.20
CA LEU A 547 14.07 -36.14 3.29
C LEU A 547 13.78 -36.96 4.57
N PRO A 548 14.72 -36.99 5.54
CA PRO A 548 14.51 -37.69 6.82
C PRO A 548 13.20 -37.30 7.50
N ASN A 549 12.49 -38.27 8.08
CA ASN A 549 11.16 -38.12 8.69
C ASN A 549 10.03 -37.78 7.70
N GLY A 550 10.22 -38.08 6.41
CA GLY A 550 9.16 -38.02 5.40
C GLY A 550 8.83 -36.63 4.87
N TYR A 551 9.70 -35.64 5.10
CA TYR A 551 9.55 -34.31 4.52
C TYR A 551 9.76 -34.35 3.01
N THR A 552 8.81 -33.79 2.26
CA THR A 552 8.79 -33.83 0.79
C THR A 552 8.50 -32.47 0.15
N LEU A 553 8.22 -31.45 0.97
CA LEU A 553 7.93 -30.10 0.52
C LEU A 553 8.95 -29.14 1.14
N ILE A 554 9.59 -28.31 0.32
CA ILE A 554 10.31 -27.10 0.73
C ILE A 554 9.57 -25.91 0.15
N TYR A 555 9.25 -24.92 0.98
CA TYR A 555 8.52 -23.72 0.55
C TYR A 555 8.95 -22.48 1.33
N ASP A 556 8.80 -21.32 0.71
CA ASP A 556 8.93 -20.03 1.39
C ASP A 556 7.59 -19.65 2.01
N SER A 557 7.57 -19.25 3.28
CA SER A 557 6.40 -18.67 3.94
C SER A 557 6.77 -18.18 5.34
N ASN A 558 5.98 -17.25 5.88
CA ASN A 558 6.15 -16.83 7.26
C ASN A 558 5.47 -17.81 8.20
N THR A 559 6.30 -18.61 8.87
CA THR A 559 5.90 -19.43 10.02
C THR A 559 6.53 -18.88 11.30
N ARG A 560 5.88 -19.16 12.43
CA ARG A 560 6.28 -18.73 13.77
C ARG A 560 6.08 -19.88 14.74
N GLU A 561 6.59 -19.71 15.96
CA GLU A 561 6.34 -20.65 17.05
C GLU A 561 4.83 -20.88 17.25
N GLY A 562 4.43 -22.14 17.39
CA GLY A 562 3.04 -22.57 17.43
C GLY A 562 2.48 -23.07 16.09
N MET A 563 3.06 -22.68 14.96
CA MET A 563 2.50 -23.04 13.65
C MET A 563 2.87 -24.45 13.20
N ILE A 564 3.80 -25.14 13.87
CA ILE A 564 4.10 -26.55 13.59
C ILE A 564 2.80 -27.35 13.58
N GLY A 565 2.63 -28.24 12.61
CA GLY A 565 1.41 -29.02 12.39
C GLY A 565 0.29 -28.31 11.61
N SER A 566 0.49 -27.07 11.17
CA SER A 566 -0.48 -26.33 10.35
C SER A 566 -0.73 -26.98 9.00
N PRO A 567 -1.98 -27.02 8.49
CA PRO A 567 -2.26 -27.39 7.11
C PRO A 567 -1.59 -26.43 6.10
N LEU A 568 -1.01 -27.02 5.06
CA LEU A 568 -0.59 -26.38 3.82
C LEU A 568 -1.69 -26.59 2.79
N ILE A 569 -2.13 -25.52 2.15
CA ILE A 569 -3.40 -25.48 1.44
C ILE A 569 -3.19 -24.84 0.08
N ASP A 570 -3.77 -25.41 -0.97
CA ASP A 570 -3.70 -24.80 -2.29
C ASP A 570 -4.77 -23.71 -2.50
N THR A 571 -4.77 -23.12 -3.70
CA THR A 571 -5.73 -22.09 -4.10
C THR A 571 -7.17 -22.59 -4.21
N GLN A 572 -7.39 -23.90 -4.25
CA GLN A 572 -8.72 -24.51 -4.25
C GLN A 572 -9.25 -24.74 -2.83
N GLY A 573 -8.42 -24.56 -1.79
CA GLY A 573 -8.76 -24.82 -0.40
C GLY A 573 -8.66 -26.29 0.00
N CYS A 574 -7.79 -27.03 -0.69
CA CYS A 574 -7.46 -28.42 -0.42
C CYS A 574 -6.15 -28.50 0.38
N VAL A 575 -6.11 -29.34 1.40
CA VAL A 575 -4.89 -29.61 2.17
C VAL A 575 -3.95 -30.43 1.30
N ILE A 576 -2.82 -29.84 0.95
CA ILE A 576 -1.76 -30.43 0.11
C ILE A 576 -0.56 -30.92 0.93
N GLY A 577 -0.47 -30.52 2.20
CA GLY A 577 0.55 -30.97 3.12
C GLY A 577 0.37 -30.44 4.54
N ILE A 578 1.32 -30.75 5.41
CA ILE A 578 1.36 -30.30 6.80
C ILE A 578 2.73 -29.64 7.05
N HIS A 579 2.72 -28.43 7.62
CA HIS A 579 3.93 -27.74 8.06
C HIS A 579 4.57 -28.50 9.22
N GLY A 580 5.87 -28.79 9.14
CA GLY A 580 6.56 -29.50 10.22
C GLY A 580 7.66 -28.72 10.88
N ARG A 581 8.57 -28.06 10.13
CA ARG A 581 9.65 -27.27 10.74
C ARG A 581 10.21 -26.22 9.80
N GLU A 582 10.96 -25.30 10.38
CA GLU A 582 11.70 -24.26 9.65
C GLU A 582 13.06 -24.78 9.19
N GLU A 583 13.55 -24.27 8.06
CA GLU A 583 14.92 -24.49 7.63
C GLU A 583 15.84 -23.46 8.32
N THR A 584 16.89 -23.96 8.96
CA THR A 584 17.83 -23.12 9.70
C THR A 584 19.24 -23.28 9.16
N GLU A 585 19.91 -22.17 8.90
CA GLU A 585 21.34 -22.13 8.66
C GLU A 585 22.10 -22.02 9.97
N VAL A 586 23.22 -22.73 10.02
CA VAL A 586 24.13 -22.73 11.15
C VAL A 586 25.11 -21.59 10.94
N LEU A 587 24.91 -20.47 11.63
CA LEU A 587 25.87 -19.38 11.67
C LEU A 587 26.83 -19.64 12.83
N ARG A 588 28.11 -19.77 12.51
CA ARG A 588 29.17 -19.84 13.51
C ARG A 588 29.65 -18.42 13.79
N ASN A 589 29.46 -17.95 15.02
CA ASN A 589 30.09 -16.72 15.46
C ASN A 589 31.61 -16.97 15.54
N LEU A 590 32.38 -16.28 14.68
CA LEU A 590 33.83 -16.45 14.58
C LEU A 590 34.58 -15.87 15.80
N GLU A 591 33.92 -15.03 16.61
CA GLU A 591 34.51 -14.40 17.79
C GLU A 591 34.14 -15.11 19.10
N SER A 592 32.91 -15.63 19.24
CA SER A 592 32.44 -16.27 20.48
C SER A 592 32.43 -17.81 20.44
N ALA A 593 32.73 -18.43 19.30
CA ALA A 593 32.54 -19.87 19.04
C ALA A 593 31.11 -20.40 19.23
N GLU A 594 30.13 -19.52 19.49
CA GLU A 594 28.72 -19.89 19.61
C GLU A 594 28.11 -20.22 18.24
N ILE A 595 27.26 -21.23 18.24
CA ILE A 595 26.52 -21.68 17.08
C ILE A 595 25.11 -21.10 17.17
N GLY A 596 24.83 -20.07 16.37
CA GLY A 596 23.49 -19.55 16.17
C GLY A 596 22.80 -20.30 15.03
N ARG A 597 21.52 -20.64 15.18
CA ARG A 597 20.68 -21.11 14.08
C ARG A 597 19.80 -19.96 13.62
N VAL A 598 19.95 -19.53 12.37
CA VAL A 598 19.13 -18.47 11.79
C VAL A 598 18.24 -19.06 10.72
N LYS A 599 16.96 -18.70 10.74
CA LYS A 599 16.00 -19.11 9.72
C LYS A 599 16.44 -18.54 8.37
N ASN A 600 16.61 -19.40 7.36
CA ASN A 600 17.06 -18.97 6.04
C ASN A 600 15.89 -18.65 5.07
N GLY A 601 14.69 -18.49 5.61
CA GLY A 601 13.48 -18.13 4.86
C GLY A 601 12.69 -19.31 4.29
N PHE A 602 13.22 -20.53 4.34
CA PHE A 602 12.53 -21.74 3.88
C PHE A 602 11.93 -22.55 5.04
N ASN A 603 10.92 -23.35 4.72
CA ASN A 603 10.27 -24.26 5.63
C ASN A 603 10.10 -25.63 4.99
N ARG A 604 9.95 -26.66 5.84
CA ARG A 604 9.70 -28.03 5.40
C ARG A 604 8.30 -28.49 5.78
N GLY A 605 7.67 -29.21 4.85
CA GLY A 605 6.38 -29.85 5.04
C GLY A 605 6.35 -31.29 4.55
N ILE A 606 5.32 -32.01 4.98
CA ILE A 606 5.02 -33.37 4.54
C ILE A 606 3.82 -33.29 3.62
N SER A 607 3.96 -33.75 2.37
CA SER A 607 2.84 -33.80 1.42
C SER A 607 1.73 -34.72 1.92
N ILE A 608 0.47 -34.30 1.72
CA ILE A 608 -0.69 -35.12 2.05
C ILE A 608 -0.70 -36.44 1.27
N LYS A 609 -0.12 -36.46 0.07
CA LYS A 609 0.07 -37.67 -0.74
C LYS A 609 0.85 -38.74 0.03
N LYS A 610 1.87 -38.35 0.80
CA LYS A 610 2.67 -39.28 1.64
C LYS A 610 1.83 -39.87 2.77
N PHE A 611 0.91 -39.10 3.34
CA PHE A 611 -0.05 -39.58 4.34
C PHE A 611 -1.00 -40.61 3.73
N LEU A 612 -1.60 -40.31 2.57
CA LEU A 612 -2.53 -41.20 1.86
C LEU A 612 -1.85 -42.46 1.28
N GLN A 613 -0.54 -42.44 1.03
CA GLN A 613 0.24 -43.64 0.68
C GLN A 613 0.42 -44.61 1.86
N LYS A 614 0.46 -44.11 3.10
CA LYS A 614 0.62 -44.93 4.31
C LYS A 614 -0.70 -45.52 4.80
N ILE A 615 -1.80 -44.81 4.59
CA ILE A 615 -3.14 -45.25 4.98
C ILE A 615 -4.07 -45.02 3.80
N SER A 616 -4.57 -46.10 3.21
CA SER A 616 -5.47 -46.01 2.07
C SER A 616 -6.77 -45.32 2.44
N ASP A 617 -7.33 -44.62 1.46
CA ASP A 617 -8.63 -43.94 1.52
C ASP A 617 -9.76 -44.78 2.09
N GLN A 618 -9.89 -46.03 1.63
CA GLN A 618 -10.90 -46.97 2.11
C GLN A 618 -10.74 -47.30 3.59
N GLN A 619 -9.48 -47.39 4.06
CA GLN A 619 -9.20 -47.65 5.46
C GLN A 619 -9.53 -46.42 6.33
N LEU A 620 -9.19 -45.22 5.85
CA LEU A 620 -9.52 -43.98 6.56
C LEU A 620 -11.04 -43.82 6.71
N GLU A 621 -11.83 -44.05 5.67
CA GLU A 621 -13.30 -43.97 5.74
C GLU A 621 -13.90 -45.03 6.68
N LYS A 622 -13.39 -46.26 6.61
CA LYS A 622 -13.82 -47.36 7.49
C LYS A 622 -13.56 -47.05 8.96
N ASP A 623 -12.35 -46.58 9.27
CA ASP A 623 -11.92 -46.40 10.66
C ASP A 623 -12.39 -45.06 11.24
N LEU A 624 -12.34 -43.98 10.46
CA LEU A 624 -12.53 -42.59 10.89
C LEU A 624 -13.83 -41.93 10.39
N GLY A 625 -14.64 -42.63 9.58
CA GLY A 625 -15.95 -42.14 9.14
C GLY A 625 -15.85 -41.12 7.99
N ARG A 626 -16.52 -39.96 8.14
CA ARG A 626 -16.64 -38.95 7.08
C ARG A 626 -15.31 -38.26 6.85
N ILE A 627 -14.87 -38.24 5.58
CA ILE A 627 -13.69 -37.52 5.08
C ILE A 627 -14.12 -36.74 3.85
N ASP A 628 -13.64 -35.51 3.70
CA ASP A 628 -13.97 -34.67 2.55
C ASP A 628 -12.88 -34.76 1.48
N LYS A 629 -13.29 -35.08 0.26
CA LYS A 629 -12.41 -35.42 -0.88
C LYS A 629 -12.81 -34.73 -2.17
N ASP A 630 -13.63 -33.68 -2.11
CA ASP A 630 -14.11 -32.92 -3.28
C ASP A 630 -13.03 -31.99 -3.88
N CYS A 631 -11.79 -32.45 -3.87
CA CYS A 631 -10.64 -31.86 -4.53
C CYS A 631 -10.37 -32.74 -5.76
N LYS A 632 -10.62 -32.25 -6.97
CA LYS A 632 -10.43 -32.98 -8.23
C LYS A 632 -9.65 -32.18 -9.23
#